data_AF-A0A9W4HSV8-F1
#
_entry.id   AF-A0A9W4HSV8-F1
#
_cell.length_a   1.000
_cell.length_b   1.000
_cell.length_c   1.000
_cell.angle_alpha   90.00
_cell.angle_beta   90.00
_cell.angle_gamma   90.00
#
_symmetry.space_group_name_H-M   'P 1'
#
loop_
_entity.id
_entity.type
_entity.pdbx_description
1 polymer ?
#
loop_
_entity_poly.entity_id
_entity_poly.type
_entity_poly.pdbx_seq_one_letter_code
_entity_poly.pdbx_strand_id
1 'polypeptide(L)'
;SHPQKVEEILLRSSIPQRPLLTWNWMPTISGGSSDPRTIALEIEAESYSHLQQIAFEDIVRSALGYKAVSVEWFLQQHTSLYGILVDHLHMYPEELLLYLEVEKHLRDRSPFAHQALAQCIMAIQPDGKHNMPSRNTPGFAFIAAPIQQLFKTRSSSLSTIFKVLSVLAVRFQKAYRHSDQINWFEPFETSLPLLEDCLSSSAADFAEALTQTDRSLFDRLSRETHIAEDAMVSEALVHWQRLRNSVKEYCSGLPNLVPYFQKSILKLYEAQNYHSLMAILDGLRKYTAVGSNTFRDLAASRTDFPTSFIPPEILPLIDPSHNFVSYRLHYDQHPGIPFLQPHIREFKQRGQSVLPPILRLLQTITTSHGVNNDPEST
;
A
#
# COMPACT_ATOMS: atom_id res chain seq x y z
N SER A 1 15.39 -27.57 -11.24
CA SER A 1 15.55 -26.53 -12.29
C SER A 1 15.15 -25.16 -11.71
N HIS A 2 15.51 -24.03 -12.34
CA HIS A 2 15.07 -22.68 -11.94
C HIS A 2 13.54 -22.57 -11.69
N PRO A 3 12.66 -23.13 -12.55
CA PRO A 3 11.21 -23.09 -12.32
C PRO A 3 10.76 -23.83 -11.06
N GLN A 4 11.35 -24.99 -10.72
CA GLN A 4 11.02 -25.73 -9.49
C GLN A 4 11.36 -24.95 -8.22
N LYS A 5 12.44 -24.15 -8.22
CA LYS A 5 12.81 -23.31 -7.08
C LYS A 5 11.85 -22.12 -6.92
N VAL A 6 11.41 -21.52 -8.02
CA VAL A 6 10.39 -20.45 -8.01
C VAL A 6 9.06 -20.99 -7.46
N GLU A 7 8.69 -22.21 -7.85
CA GLU A 7 7.46 -22.88 -7.41
C GLU A 7 7.47 -23.21 -5.92
N GLU A 8 8.57 -23.77 -5.41
CA GLU A 8 8.76 -24.07 -3.98
C GLU A 8 8.70 -22.80 -3.10
N ILE A 9 9.19 -21.67 -3.62
CA ILE A 9 9.23 -20.40 -2.89
C ILE A 9 7.87 -19.70 -2.90
N LEU A 10 7.14 -19.74 -4.02
CA LEU A 10 5.77 -19.23 -4.09
C LEU A 10 4.84 -20.04 -3.17
N LEU A 11 5.04 -21.37 -3.07
CA LEU A 11 4.32 -22.20 -2.12
C LEU A 11 4.57 -21.78 -0.66
N ARG A 12 5.81 -21.45 -0.30
CA ARG A 12 6.18 -20.98 1.06
C ARG A 12 5.66 -19.59 1.42
N SER A 13 5.23 -18.81 0.42
CA SER A 13 4.65 -17.47 0.60
C SER A 13 3.11 -17.50 0.72
N SER A 14 2.49 -18.68 0.53
CA SER A 14 1.05 -18.82 0.34
C SER A 14 0.24 -18.51 1.60
N ILE A 15 -0.74 -17.65 1.44
CA ILE A 15 -1.88 -17.49 2.37
C ILE A 15 -2.90 -18.60 2.05
N PRO A 16 -3.58 -19.19 3.06
CA PRO A 16 -4.59 -20.22 2.84
C PRO A 16 -5.62 -19.77 1.80
N GLN A 17 -5.81 -20.61 0.78
CA GLN A 17 -6.78 -20.39 -0.28
C GLN A 17 -8.20 -20.60 0.25
N ARG A 18 -9.07 -19.64 -0.01
CA ARG A 18 -10.52 -19.83 0.19
C ARG A 18 -11.06 -20.70 -0.96
N PRO A 19 -12.14 -21.47 -0.73
CA PRO A 19 -12.82 -22.15 -1.82
C PRO A 19 -13.26 -21.11 -2.85
N LEU A 20 -12.97 -21.43 -4.11
CA LEU A 20 -13.31 -20.60 -5.26
C LEU A 20 -14.83 -20.65 -5.48
N LEU A 21 -15.49 -19.50 -5.33
CA LEU A 21 -16.95 -19.37 -5.49
C LEU A 21 -17.32 -19.13 -6.95
N THR A 22 -18.22 -19.94 -7.50
CA THR A 22 -18.71 -19.74 -8.87
C THR A 22 -19.54 -18.46 -8.98
N TRP A 23 -19.66 -17.94 -10.21
CA TRP A 23 -20.56 -16.85 -10.55
C TRP A 23 -22.01 -17.14 -10.12
N ASN A 24 -22.62 -16.23 -9.37
CA ASN A 24 -23.93 -16.36 -8.75
C ASN A 24 -24.94 -15.31 -9.23
N TRP A 25 -24.50 -14.14 -9.70
CA TRP A 25 -25.41 -13.13 -10.23
C TRP A 25 -26.14 -13.67 -11.45
N MET A 26 -27.45 -13.47 -11.46
CA MET A 26 -28.34 -13.91 -12.53
C MET A 26 -29.20 -12.72 -12.99
N PRO A 27 -29.46 -12.60 -14.30
CA PRO A 27 -30.36 -11.59 -14.82
C PRO A 27 -31.78 -11.85 -14.29
N THR A 28 -32.45 -10.78 -13.87
CA THR A 28 -33.84 -10.84 -13.41
C THR A 28 -34.76 -10.27 -14.49
N ILE A 29 -35.87 -10.97 -14.77
CA ILE A 29 -36.87 -10.49 -15.74
C ILE A 29 -37.46 -9.20 -15.18
N SER A 30 -37.14 -8.11 -15.86
CA SER A 30 -37.48 -6.79 -15.36
C SER A 30 -38.83 -6.41 -15.93
N GLY A 31 -39.88 -6.41 -15.12
CA GLY A 31 -41.22 -5.92 -15.47
C GLY A 31 -41.29 -4.41 -15.73
N GLY A 32 -40.28 -3.83 -16.38
CA GLY A 32 -40.24 -2.44 -16.85
C GLY A 32 -39.40 -1.45 -16.04
N SER A 33 -38.67 -1.83 -14.99
CA SER A 33 -38.06 -0.83 -14.07
C SER A 33 -36.66 -1.12 -13.51
N SER A 34 -35.88 -2.06 -14.04
CA SER A 34 -34.53 -2.29 -13.50
C SER A 34 -33.57 -1.21 -13.99
N ASP A 35 -32.96 -0.49 -13.05
CA ASP A 35 -31.99 0.55 -13.33
C ASP A 35 -30.70 -0.07 -13.93
N PRO A 36 -30.31 0.27 -15.18
CA PRO A 36 -29.13 -0.29 -15.82
C PRO A 36 -27.84 -0.06 -15.01
N ARG A 37 -27.77 1.04 -14.26
CA ARG A 37 -26.62 1.34 -13.42
C ARG A 37 -26.52 0.38 -12.24
N THR A 38 -27.65 0.03 -11.63
CA THR A 38 -27.71 -0.93 -10.51
C THR A 38 -27.24 -2.31 -10.97
N ILE A 39 -27.70 -2.79 -12.13
CA ILE A 39 -27.24 -4.05 -12.72
C ILE A 39 -25.72 -4.03 -12.95
N ALA A 40 -25.19 -2.94 -13.53
CA ALA A 40 -23.75 -2.81 -13.76
C ALA A 40 -22.93 -2.84 -12.46
N LEU A 41 -23.46 -2.27 -11.37
CA LEU A 41 -22.82 -2.31 -10.05
C LEU A 41 -22.80 -3.72 -9.45
N GLU A 42 -23.89 -4.48 -9.58
CA GLU A 42 -23.95 -5.85 -9.09
C GLU A 42 -22.95 -6.77 -9.82
N ILE A 43 -22.90 -6.67 -11.15
CA ILE A 43 -21.96 -7.42 -11.98
C ILE A 43 -20.50 -7.03 -11.65
N GLU A 44 -20.22 -5.74 -11.47
CA GLU A 44 -18.88 -5.28 -11.10
C GLU A 44 -18.48 -5.75 -9.70
N ALA A 45 -19.39 -5.68 -8.73
CA ALA A 45 -19.14 -6.15 -7.38
C ALA A 45 -18.81 -7.65 -7.35
N GLU A 46 -19.54 -8.47 -8.14
CA GLU A 46 -19.24 -9.89 -8.24
C GLU A 46 -17.90 -10.16 -8.96
N SER A 47 -17.62 -9.45 -10.07
CA SER A 47 -16.33 -9.49 -10.76
C SER A 47 -15.17 -9.17 -9.81
N TYR A 48 -15.30 -8.12 -8.99
CA TYR A 48 -14.32 -7.74 -7.99
C TYR A 48 -14.20 -8.80 -6.88
N SER A 49 -15.30 -9.37 -6.42
CA SER A 49 -15.30 -10.45 -5.42
C SER A 49 -14.55 -11.70 -5.89
N HIS A 50 -14.59 -12.01 -7.19
CA HIS A 50 -13.80 -13.10 -7.77
C HIS A 50 -12.31 -12.74 -7.83
N LEU A 51 -11.95 -11.50 -8.17
CA LEU A 51 -10.56 -11.05 -8.16
C LEU A 51 -9.95 -11.17 -6.76
N GLN A 52 -10.72 -10.84 -5.72
CA GLN A 52 -10.31 -10.95 -4.32
C GLN A 52 -9.90 -12.37 -3.90
N GLN A 53 -10.41 -13.39 -4.60
CA GLN A 53 -10.11 -14.80 -4.33
C GLN A 53 -8.77 -15.23 -4.96
N ILE A 54 -8.24 -14.50 -5.94
CA ILE A 54 -6.97 -14.83 -6.58
C ILE A 54 -5.81 -14.49 -5.64
N ALA A 55 -4.87 -15.43 -5.49
CA ALA A 55 -3.64 -15.21 -4.72
C ALA A 55 -2.65 -14.35 -5.51
N PHE A 56 -1.89 -13.49 -4.82
CA PHE A 56 -0.88 -12.65 -5.48
C PHE A 56 0.15 -13.50 -6.23
N GLU A 57 0.53 -14.64 -5.65
CA GLU A 57 1.47 -15.61 -6.21
C GLU A 57 0.98 -16.15 -7.57
N ASP A 58 -0.32 -16.36 -7.72
CA ASP A 58 -0.92 -16.84 -8.97
C ASP A 58 -0.92 -15.75 -10.05
N ILE A 59 -1.13 -14.49 -9.65
CA ILE A 59 -0.96 -13.35 -10.55
C ILE A 59 0.51 -13.24 -11.00
N VAL A 60 1.48 -13.42 -10.09
CA VAL A 60 2.91 -13.42 -10.42
C VAL A 60 3.26 -14.58 -11.36
N ARG A 61 2.76 -15.80 -11.11
CA ARG A 61 2.93 -16.95 -12.02
C ARG A 61 2.42 -16.64 -13.42
N SER A 62 1.19 -16.15 -13.50
CA SER A 62 0.56 -15.77 -14.77
C SER A 62 1.33 -14.65 -15.49
N ALA A 63 1.78 -13.63 -14.75
CA ALA A 63 2.58 -12.53 -15.30
C ALA A 63 3.92 -13.02 -15.89
N LEU A 64 4.50 -14.08 -15.34
CA LEU A 64 5.72 -14.71 -15.86
C LEU A 64 5.47 -15.74 -16.98
N GLY A 65 4.22 -15.91 -17.42
CA GLY A 65 3.84 -16.84 -18.48
C GLY A 65 3.60 -18.28 -18.01
N TYR A 66 3.56 -18.54 -16.71
CA TYR A 66 3.21 -19.85 -16.17
C TYR A 66 1.69 -19.99 -16.01
N LYS A 67 1.23 -21.24 -16.10
CA LYS A 67 -0.17 -21.59 -15.85
C LYS A 67 -0.53 -21.29 -14.39
N ALA A 68 -1.66 -20.62 -14.17
CA ALA A 68 -2.19 -20.33 -12.84
C ALA A 68 -3.70 -20.63 -12.81
N VAL A 69 -4.08 -21.68 -12.08
CA VAL A 69 -5.46 -22.22 -12.08
C VAL A 69 -6.49 -21.19 -11.63
N SER A 70 -6.17 -20.40 -10.60
CA SER A 70 -7.08 -19.35 -10.09
C SER A 70 -7.28 -18.19 -11.08
N VAL A 71 -6.26 -17.88 -11.88
CA VAL A 71 -6.36 -16.86 -12.95
C VAL A 71 -7.22 -17.39 -14.09
N GLU A 72 -7.01 -18.63 -14.52
CA GLU A 72 -7.85 -19.27 -15.54
C GLU A 72 -9.30 -19.39 -15.09
N TRP A 73 -9.50 -19.80 -13.83
CA TRP A 73 -10.82 -19.88 -13.21
C TRP A 73 -11.53 -18.52 -13.19
N PHE A 74 -10.83 -17.42 -12.90
CA PHE A 74 -11.41 -16.07 -12.91
C PHE A 74 -11.88 -15.66 -14.32
N LEU A 75 -11.07 -15.97 -15.34
CA LEU A 75 -11.45 -15.74 -16.73
C LEU A 75 -12.67 -16.61 -17.10
N GLN A 76 -12.69 -17.86 -16.64
CA GLN A 76 -13.84 -18.76 -16.82
C GLN A 76 -15.13 -18.21 -16.19
N GLN A 77 -15.05 -17.51 -15.04
CA GLN A 77 -16.25 -16.89 -14.45
C GLN A 77 -16.87 -15.82 -15.37
N HIS A 78 -16.04 -15.06 -16.10
CA HIS A 78 -16.53 -14.08 -17.06
C HIS A 78 -17.06 -14.74 -18.35
N THR A 79 -16.51 -15.90 -18.73
CA THR A 79 -17.10 -16.75 -19.77
C THR A 79 -18.48 -17.28 -19.34
N SER A 80 -18.65 -17.67 -18.08
CA SER A 80 -19.96 -18.07 -17.54
C SER A 80 -20.96 -16.92 -17.57
N LEU A 81 -20.56 -15.71 -17.16
CA LEU A 81 -21.38 -14.50 -17.28
C LEU A 81 -21.83 -14.28 -18.74
N TYR A 82 -20.91 -14.40 -19.70
CA TYR A 82 -21.25 -14.32 -21.13
C TYR A 82 -22.35 -15.33 -21.49
N GLY A 83 -22.19 -16.61 -21.12
CA GLY A 83 -23.17 -17.66 -21.40
C GLY A 83 -24.56 -17.37 -20.80
N ILE A 84 -24.59 -16.97 -19.53
CA ILE A 84 -25.82 -16.58 -18.81
C ILE A 84 -26.56 -15.45 -19.56
N LEU A 85 -25.82 -14.41 -19.96
CA LEU A 85 -26.40 -13.27 -20.67
C LEU A 85 -26.88 -13.63 -22.08
N VAL A 86 -26.16 -14.51 -22.77
CA VAL A 86 -26.56 -15.00 -24.09
C VAL A 86 -27.88 -15.76 -23.99
N ASP A 87 -27.98 -16.71 -23.06
CA ASP A 87 -29.21 -17.50 -22.87
C ASP A 87 -30.39 -16.58 -22.48
N HIS A 88 -30.15 -15.59 -21.62
CA HIS A 88 -31.15 -14.62 -21.21
C HIS A 88 -31.64 -13.76 -22.37
N LEU A 89 -30.75 -13.18 -23.16
CA LEU A 89 -31.12 -12.30 -24.28
C LEU A 89 -31.73 -13.06 -25.47
N HIS A 90 -31.45 -14.35 -25.64
CA HIS A 90 -32.18 -15.18 -26.57
C HIS A 90 -33.64 -15.42 -26.12
N MET A 91 -33.85 -15.56 -24.81
CA MET A 91 -35.18 -15.76 -24.23
C MET A 91 -36.00 -14.46 -24.15
N TYR A 92 -35.33 -13.33 -23.90
CA TYR A 92 -35.93 -11.99 -23.71
C TYR A 92 -35.24 -10.94 -24.61
N PRO A 93 -35.41 -11.01 -25.94
CA PRO A 93 -34.72 -10.10 -26.87
C PRO A 93 -35.10 -8.63 -26.68
N GLU A 94 -36.26 -8.34 -26.10
CA GLU A 94 -36.71 -6.99 -25.76
C GLU A 94 -35.85 -6.29 -24.70
N GLU A 95 -35.14 -7.04 -23.84
CA GLU A 95 -34.25 -6.48 -22.83
C GLU A 95 -32.90 -6.01 -23.40
N LEU A 96 -32.64 -6.22 -24.69
CA LEU A 96 -31.37 -5.83 -25.31
C LEU A 96 -31.04 -4.34 -25.11
N LEU A 97 -32.05 -3.45 -25.17
CA LEU A 97 -31.85 -2.01 -24.94
C LEU A 97 -31.40 -1.70 -23.50
N LEU A 98 -31.90 -2.46 -22.52
CA LEU A 98 -31.45 -2.35 -21.13
C LEU A 98 -29.96 -2.72 -21.02
N TYR A 99 -29.58 -3.86 -21.58
CA TYR A 99 -28.21 -4.34 -21.50
C TYR A 99 -27.20 -3.52 -22.33
N LEU A 100 -27.65 -2.83 -23.37
CA LEU A 100 -26.85 -1.80 -24.05
C LEU A 100 -26.50 -0.63 -23.13
N GLU A 101 -27.41 -0.21 -22.24
CA GLU A 101 -27.11 0.82 -21.23
C GLU A 101 -26.24 0.27 -20.09
N VAL A 102 -26.46 -0.99 -19.66
CA VAL A 102 -25.59 -1.67 -18.69
C VAL A 102 -24.15 -1.72 -19.19
N GLU A 103 -23.94 -2.07 -20.47
CA GLU A 103 -22.62 -2.12 -21.11
C GLU A 103 -21.89 -0.78 -21.00
N LYS A 104 -22.56 0.34 -21.29
CA LYS A 104 -21.97 1.69 -21.17
C LYS A 104 -21.51 1.97 -19.75
N HIS A 105 -22.28 1.56 -18.74
CA HIS A 105 -21.88 1.72 -17.35
C HIS A 105 -20.69 0.84 -16.97
N LEU A 106 -20.51 -0.33 -17.58
CA LEU A 106 -19.40 -1.24 -17.31
C LEU A 106 -18.06 -0.79 -17.92
N ARG A 107 -18.06 0.01 -18.99
CA ARG A 107 -16.86 0.48 -19.71
C ARG A 107 -15.76 1.02 -18.80
N ASP A 108 -16.17 1.81 -17.80
CA ASP A 108 -15.28 2.48 -16.86
C ASP A 108 -15.31 1.85 -15.46
N ARG A 109 -15.89 0.64 -15.33
CA ARG A 109 -16.11 -0.03 -14.04
C ARG A 109 -15.48 -1.40 -13.93
N SER A 110 -15.63 -2.27 -14.91
CA SER A 110 -14.97 -3.58 -14.89
C SER A 110 -14.65 -3.98 -16.32
N PRO A 111 -13.36 -4.03 -16.71
CA PRO A 111 -12.99 -4.31 -18.08
C PRO A 111 -13.34 -5.76 -18.46
N PHE A 112 -13.31 -6.70 -17.50
CA PHE A 112 -13.68 -8.10 -17.71
C PHE A 112 -15.20 -8.29 -17.90
N ALA A 113 -16.01 -7.69 -17.03
CA ALA A 113 -17.47 -7.76 -17.16
C ALA A 113 -17.97 -7.03 -18.41
N HIS A 114 -17.41 -5.86 -18.70
CA HIS A 114 -17.66 -5.13 -19.93
C HIS A 114 -17.39 -5.99 -21.16
N GLN A 115 -16.25 -6.72 -21.21
CA GLN A 115 -15.97 -7.59 -22.36
C GLN A 115 -17.01 -8.70 -22.49
N ALA A 116 -17.36 -9.40 -21.40
CA ALA A 116 -18.34 -10.48 -21.43
C ALA A 116 -19.69 -9.99 -21.99
N LEU A 117 -20.16 -8.82 -21.54
CA LEU A 117 -21.41 -8.24 -21.99
C LEU A 117 -21.33 -7.72 -23.44
N ALA A 118 -20.26 -7.02 -23.81
CA ALA A 118 -20.06 -6.53 -25.16
C ALA A 118 -20.02 -7.68 -26.18
N GLN A 119 -19.32 -8.77 -25.86
CA GLN A 119 -19.29 -9.98 -26.69
C GLN A 119 -20.66 -10.64 -26.79
N CYS A 120 -21.43 -10.69 -25.70
CA CYS A 120 -22.80 -11.20 -25.71
C CYS A 120 -23.67 -10.38 -26.68
N ILE A 121 -23.65 -9.05 -26.58
CA ILE A 121 -24.45 -8.17 -27.44
C ILE A 121 -24.07 -8.33 -28.92
N MET A 122 -22.76 -8.44 -29.23
CA MET A 122 -22.29 -8.70 -30.59
C MET A 122 -22.75 -10.06 -31.12
N ALA A 123 -22.84 -11.08 -30.27
CA ALA A 123 -23.34 -12.41 -30.66
C ALA A 123 -24.84 -12.39 -30.97
N ILE A 124 -25.63 -11.62 -30.21
CA ILE A 124 -27.08 -11.48 -30.41
C ILE A 124 -27.40 -10.60 -31.64
N GLN A 125 -26.61 -9.56 -31.90
CA GLN A 125 -26.78 -8.67 -33.06
C GLN A 125 -25.47 -8.47 -33.84
N PRO A 126 -25.07 -9.43 -34.69
CA PRO A 126 -23.81 -9.36 -35.44
C PRO A 126 -23.72 -8.16 -36.39
N ASP A 127 -24.84 -7.80 -37.03
CA ASP A 127 -24.93 -6.71 -38.02
C ASP A 127 -25.27 -5.34 -37.39
N GLY A 128 -25.35 -5.28 -36.06
CA GLY A 128 -25.65 -4.04 -35.34
C GLY A 128 -24.52 -3.02 -35.45
N LYS A 129 -24.87 -1.74 -35.68
CA LYS A 129 -23.91 -0.62 -35.54
C LYS A 129 -23.64 -0.36 -34.06
N HIS A 130 -22.79 -1.18 -33.46
CA HIS A 130 -22.43 -1.04 -32.05
C HIS A 130 -21.33 0.01 -31.90
N ASN A 131 -21.59 1.08 -31.12
CA ASN A 131 -20.57 2.04 -30.71
C ASN A 131 -19.81 1.52 -29.47
N MET A 132 -19.26 0.31 -29.57
CA MET A 132 -18.52 -0.36 -28.50
C MET A 132 -17.03 -0.36 -28.86
N PRO A 133 -16.15 0.13 -27.96
CA PRO A 133 -14.72 0.10 -28.21
C PRO A 133 -14.23 -1.35 -28.27
N SER A 134 -13.64 -1.77 -29.38
CA SER A 134 -12.94 -3.05 -29.49
C SER A 134 -11.64 -3.00 -28.68
N ARG A 135 -11.72 -3.06 -27.36
CA ARG A 135 -10.51 -3.24 -26.55
C ARG A 135 -10.05 -4.68 -26.70
N ASN A 136 -8.73 -4.86 -26.89
CA ASN A 136 -8.05 -6.13 -26.70
C ASN A 136 -8.57 -6.78 -25.42
N THR A 137 -8.79 -8.10 -25.43
CA THR A 137 -9.22 -8.91 -24.28
C THR A 137 -8.66 -8.34 -22.98
N PRO A 138 -9.49 -7.82 -22.02
CA PRO A 138 -9.07 -7.49 -20.67
C PRO A 138 -8.16 -8.58 -20.13
N GLY A 139 -6.90 -8.21 -19.99
CA GLY A 139 -5.90 -9.02 -19.35
C GLY A 139 -5.63 -8.47 -17.96
N PHE A 140 -4.95 -9.27 -17.15
CA PHE A 140 -4.35 -8.83 -15.90
C PHE A 140 -3.22 -7.82 -16.09
N ALA A 141 -3.07 -7.19 -17.26
CA ALA A 141 -1.95 -6.32 -17.62
C ALA A 141 -1.73 -5.17 -16.63
N PHE A 142 -2.78 -4.61 -16.04
CA PHE A 142 -2.66 -3.56 -15.02
C PHE A 142 -1.90 -4.03 -13.76
N ILE A 143 -1.90 -5.33 -13.46
CA ILE A 143 -1.10 -5.94 -12.37
C ILE A 143 0.14 -6.64 -12.91
N ALA A 144 -0.03 -7.43 -13.97
CA ALA A 144 0.99 -8.28 -14.56
C ALA A 144 2.12 -7.50 -15.22
N ALA A 145 1.83 -6.40 -15.94
CA ALA A 145 2.87 -5.64 -16.63
C ALA A 145 3.83 -4.96 -15.65
N PRO A 146 3.37 -4.28 -14.56
CA PRO A 146 4.28 -3.80 -13.52
C PRO A 146 5.13 -4.92 -12.89
N ILE A 147 4.55 -6.10 -12.63
CA ILE A 147 5.29 -7.25 -12.11
C ILE A 147 6.37 -7.69 -13.11
N GLN A 148 6.02 -7.87 -14.39
CA GLN A 148 6.98 -8.23 -15.45
C GLN A 148 8.12 -7.21 -15.56
N GLN A 149 7.82 -5.92 -15.39
CA GLN A 149 8.82 -4.85 -15.43
C GLN A 149 9.87 -5.01 -14.32
N LEU A 150 9.50 -5.53 -13.14
CA LEU A 150 10.47 -5.82 -12.07
C LEU A 150 11.52 -6.84 -12.50
N PHE A 151 11.13 -7.85 -13.28
CA PHE A 151 12.05 -8.88 -13.79
C PHE A 151 12.88 -8.39 -14.99
N LYS A 152 12.44 -7.34 -15.71
CA LYS A 152 13.14 -6.78 -16.87
C LYS A 152 14.11 -5.66 -16.51
N THR A 153 13.75 -4.81 -15.55
CA THR A 153 14.43 -3.52 -15.29
C THR A 153 15.50 -3.64 -14.22
N ARG A 154 15.42 -4.65 -13.35
CA ARG A 154 16.35 -4.80 -12.22
C ARG A 154 17.49 -5.76 -12.57
N SER A 155 18.73 -5.28 -12.45
CA SER A 155 19.96 -6.10 -12.37
C SER A 155 20.08 -6.86 -11.05
N SER A 156 19.06 -6.78 -10.18
CA SER A 156 19.05 -7.33 -8.84
C SER A 156 19.04 -8.86 -8.86
N SER A 157 19.69 -9.47 -7.86
CA SER A 157 19.64 -10.91 -7.66
C SER A 157 18.19 -11.42 -7.53
N LEU A 158 17.95 -12.67 -7.90
CA LEU A 158 16.66 -13.33 -7.73
C LEU A 158 16.17 -13.27 -6.26
N SER A 159 17.09 -13.34 -5.29
CA SER A 159 16.77 -13.19 -3.87
C SER A 159 16.17 -11.81 -3.54
N THR A 160 16.70 -10.74 -4.14
CA THR A 160 16.17 -9.38 -3.98
C THR A 160 14.78 -9.26 -4.59
N ILE A 161 14.57 -9.84 -5.77
CA ILE A 161 13.25 -9.85 -6.44
C ILE A 161 12.22 -10.54 -5.56
N PHE A 162 12.56 -11.69 -4.94
CA PHE A 162 11.64 -12.36 -4.02
C PHE A 162 11.29 -11.49 -2.81
N LYS A 163 12.27 -10.80 -2.22
CA LYS A 163 12.00 -9.89 -1.10
C LYS A 163 11.03 -8.76 -1.50
N VAL A 164 11.22 -8.20 -2.70
CA VAL A 164 10.30 -7.21 -3.29
C VAL A 164 8.89 -7.81 -3.44
N LEU A 165 8.77 -9.02 -4.01
CA LEU A 165 7.47 -9.68 -4.19
C LEU A 165 6.75 -9.96 -2.86
N SER A 166 7.47 -10.34 -1.80
CA SER A 166 6.86 -10.56 -0.48
C SER A 166 6.23 -9.27 0.08
N VAL A 167 6.87 -8.11 -0.14
CA VAL A 167 6.31 -6.82 0.24
C VAL A 167 5.12 -6.43 -0.67
N LEU A 168 5.23 -6.68 -1.98
CA LEU A 168 4.13 -6.42 -2.91
C LEU A 168 2.91 -7.30 -2.67
N ALA A 169 3.07 -8.51 -2.12
CA ALA A 169 1.95 -9.36 -1.71
C ALA A 169 1.09 -8.68 -0.63
N VAL A 170 1.72 -7.99 0.33
CA VAL A 170 1.03 -7.20 1.36
C VAL A 170 0.30 -6.02 0.71
N ARG A 171 0.97 -5.32 -0.23
CA ARG A 171 0.36 -4.22 -0.98
C ARG A 171 -0.87 -4.68 -1.76
N PHE A 172 -0.76 -5.80 -2.45
CA PHE A 172 -1.83 -6.40 -3.24
C PHE A 172 -3.04 -6.71 -2.35
N GLN A 173 -2.83 -7.32 -1.17
CA GLN A 173 -3.93 -7.57 -0.24
C GLN A 173 -4.60 -6.28 0.21
N LYS A 174 -3.83 -5.25 0.53
CA LYS A 174 -4.38 -3.95 0.94
C LYS A 174 -5.18 -3.30 -0.20
N ALA A 175 -4.65 -3.31 -1.41
CA ALA A 175 -5.24 -2.63 -2.57
C ALA A 175 -6.48 -3.35 -3.11
N TYR A 176 -6.47 -4.69 -3.12
CA TYR A 176 -7.49 -5.46 -3.83
C TYR A 176 -8.31 -6.38 -2.94
N ARG A 177 -7.81 -6.87 -1.79
CA ARG A 177 -8.58 -7.77 -0.90
C ARG A 177 -9.29 -7.06 0.25
N HIS A 178 -8.69 -5.99 0.75
CA HIS A 178 -9.19 -5.24 1.90
C HIS A 178 -9.74 -3.86 1.53
N SER A 179 -9.84 -3.55 0.24
CA SER A 179 -10.45 -2.32 -0.25
C SER A 179 -11.90 -2.56 -0.62
N ASP A 180 -12.77 -1.59 -0.33
CA ASP A 180 -14.19 -1.63 -0.70
C ASP A 180 -14.40 -1.30 -2.19
N GLN A 181 -13.38 -0.74 -2.85
CA GLN A 181 -13.43 -0.33 -4.25
C GLN A 181 -12.12 -0.68 -4.95
N ILE A 182 -12.23 -0.98 -6.25
CA ILE A 182 -11.10 -1.24 -7.12
C ILE A 182 -11.04 -0.22 -8.26
N ASN A 183 -9.83 0.22 -8.58
CA ASN A 183 -9.55 0.94 -9.82
C ASN A 183 -8.90 -0.03 -10.82
N TRP A 184 -9.67 -0.53 -11.77
CA TRP A 184 -9.21 -1.51 -12.76
C TRP A 184 -8.25 -0.93 -13.81
N PHE A 185 -8.13 0.39 -13.87
CA PHE A 185 -7.34 1.09 -14.90
C PHE A 185 -6.04 1.67 -14.34
N GLU A 186 -5.89 1.70 -13.02
CA GLU A 186 -4.66 2.13 -12.37
C GLU A 186 -3.65 0.97 -12.32
N PRO A 187 -2.43 1.15 -12.86
CA PRO A 187 -1.40 0.14 -12.76
C PRO A 187 -1.06 -0.18 -11.31
N PHE A 188 -0.77 -1.44 -11.01
CA PHE A 188 -0.34 -1.85 -9.69
C PHE A 188 1.00 -1.19 -9.32
N GLU A 189 0.99 -0.45 -8.21
CA GLU A 189 2.13 0.32 -7.75
C GLU A 189 3.24 -0.58 -7.19
N THR A 190 4.33 -0.73 -7.94
CA THR A 190 5.46 -1.60 -7.59
C THR A 190 6.67 -0.87 -7.00
N SER A 191 6.64 0.46 -6.92
CA SER A 191 7.72 1.25 -6.35
C SER A 191 7.83 1.03 -4.84
N LEU A 192 9.04 0.69 -4.40
CA LEU A 192 9.41 0.46 -3.00
C LEU A 192 10.75 1.18 -2.72
N PRO A 193 10.80 2.52 -2.80
CA PRO A 193 12.06 3.27 -2.85
C PRO A 193 12.93 2.97 -1.62
N LEU A 194 12.34 3.00 -0.42
CA LEU A 194 13.08 2.77 0.83
C LEU A 194 13.50 1.29 1.02
N LEU A 195 12.88 0.35 0.31
CA LEU A 195 13.21 -1.07 0.50
C LEU A 195 14.59 -1.38 -0.07
N GLU A 196 14.98 -0.73 -1.17
CA GLU A 196 16.29 -0.92 -1.77
C GLU A 196 17.41 -0.49 -0.82
N ASP A 197 17.25 0.65 -0.15
CA ASP A 197 18.18 1.12 0.88
C ASP A 197 18.25 0.13 2.04
N CYS A 198 17.10 -0.37 2.52
CA CYS A 198 17.04 -1.37 3.59
C CYS A 198 17.74 -2.69 3.24
N LEU A 199 17.75 -3.07 1.96
CA LEU A 199 18.34 -4.33 1.50
C LEU A 199 19.82 -4.20 1.13
N SER A 200 20.31 -2.98 0.89
CA SER A 200 21.67 -2.71 0.41
C SER A 200 22.60 -2.10 1.46
N SER A 201 22.05 -1.44 2.49
CA SER A 201 22.82 -0.69 3.49
C SER A 201 22.74 -1.30 4.89
N SER A 202 23.66 -0.91 5.79
CA SER A 202 23.52 -1.24 7.21
C SER A 202 22.44 -0.40 7.88
N ALA A 203 21.94 -0.84 9.04
CA ALA A 203 20.95 -0.06 9.80
C ALA A 203 21.49 1.30 10.27
N ALA A 204 22.81 1.43 10.44
CA ALA A 204 23.45 2.69 10.80
C ALA A 204 23.49 3.65 9.61
N ASP A 205 23.93 3.17 8.44
CA ASP A 205 24.00 3.99 7.21
C ASP A 205 22.60 4.45 6.80
N PHE A 206 21.58 3.59 6.95
CA PHE A 206 20.19 3.97 6.70
C PHE A 206 19.67 5.02 7.67
N ALA A 207 19.95 4.89 8.97
CA ALA A 207 19.61 5.91 9.96
C ALA A 207 20.31 7.25 9.68
N GLU A 208 21.56 7.21 9.23
CA GLU A 208 22.32 8.38 8.82
C GLU A 208 21.71 9.03 7.58
N ALA A 209 21.40 8.25 6.54
CA ALA A 209 20.75 8.74 5.32
C ALA A 209 19.38 9.37 5.59
N LEU A 210 18.56 8.76 6.46
CA LEU A 210 17.31 9.34 6.93
C LEU A 210 17.55 10.65 7.68
N THR A 211 18.58 10.70 8.54
CA THR A 211 18.93 11.92 9.28
C THR A 211 19.39 13.04 8.35
N GLN A 212 20.19 12.75 7.33
CA GLN A 212 20.59 13.74 6.33
C GLN A 212 19.39 14.24 5.52
N THR A 213 18.50 13.33 5.12
CA THR A 213 17.26 13.66 4.40
C THR A 213 16.37 14.56 5.26
N ASP A 214 16.11 14.16 6.51
CA ASP A 214 15.30 14.94 7.44
C ASP A 214 15.96 16.30 7.74
N ARG A 215 17.28 16.39 7.92
CA ARG A 215 17.97 17.68 8.08
C ARG A 215 17.71 18.59 6.88
N SER A 216 17.93 18.09 5.67
CA SER A 216 17.70 18.88 4.46
C SER A 216 16.24 19.34 4.31
N LEU A 217 15.29 18.51 4.74
CA LEU A 217 13.87 18.82 4.74
C LEU A 217 13.52 19.89 5.77
N PHE A 218 14.10 19.81 6.96
CA PHE A 218 13.85 20.74 8.05
C PHE A 218 14.63 22.05 7.93
N ASP A 219 15.82 22.06 7.33
CA ASP A 219 16.57 23.29 7.03
C ASP A 219 15.81 24.18 6.03
N ARG A 220 14.99 23.57 5.16
CA ARG A 220 14.07 24.28 4.26
C ARG A 220 12.87 24.89 4.99
N LEU A 221 12.56 24.47 6.22
CA LEU A 221 11.50 25.04 7.07
C LEU A 221 12.02 26.32 7.74
N SER A 222 12.19 27.40 6.97
CA SER A 222 12.71 28.70 7.47
C SER A 222 11.61 29.67 7.92
N ARG A 223 12.00 30.72 8.67
CA ARG A 223 11.26 31.59 9.62
C ARG A 223 9.91 32.21 9.20
N GLU A 224 9.52 32.10 7.94
CA GLU A 224 8.27 32.65 7.38
C GLU A 224 7.21 31.57 7.15
N THR A 225 7.47 30.35 7.65
CA THR A 225 6.61 29.16 7.51
C THR A 225 5.23 29.42 8.13
N HIS A 226 4.23 29.67 7.29
CA HIS A 226 2.84 29.71 7.71
C HIS A 226 2.35 28.27 7.97
N ILE A 227 2.53 27.76 9.18
CA ILE A 227 2.26 26.36 9.59
C ILE A 227 0.92 25.79 9.07
N ALA A 228 -0.11 26.63 8.90
CA ALA A 228 -1.43 26.22 8.41
C ALA A 228 -1.48 25.91 6.90
N GLU A 229 -0.63 26.54 6.09
CA GLU A 229 -0.68 26.52 4.61
C GLU A 229 0.67 26.18 3.97
N ASP A 230 1.69 25.92 4.80
CA ASP A 230 3.03 25.70 4.29
C ASP A 230 3.18 24.32 3.64
N ALA A 231 3.41 24.35 2.33
CA ALA A 231 3.66 23.17 1.52
C ALA A 231 4.81 22.30 2.06
N MET A 232 5.80 22.89 2.73
CA MET A 232 6.96 22.20 3.30
C MET A 232 6.60 21.46 4.60
N VAL A 233 5.72 22.02 5.43
CA VAL A 233 5.20 21.31 6.62
C VAL A 233 4.35 20.11 6.17
N SER A 234 3.57 20.29 5.10
CA SER A 234 2.86 19.19 4.44
C SER A 234 3.82 18.15 3.86
N GLU A 235 4.91 18.57 3.21
CA GLU A 235 5.96 17.69 2.67
C GLU A 235 6.59 16.83 3.78
N ALA A 236 6.96 17.42 4.91
CA ALA A 236 7.49 16.71 6.08
C ALA A 236 6.49 15.70 6.67
N LEU A 237 5.22 16.07 6.79
CA LEU A 237 4.18 15.14 7.24
C LEU A 237 3.96 13.98 6.26
N VAL A 238 3.96 14.26 4.95
CA VAL A 238 3.83 13.23 3.91
C VAL A 238 5.04 12.29 3.94
N HIS A 239 6.26 12.83 4.11
CA HIS A 239 7.47 12.04 4.24
C HIS A 239 7.39 11.09 5.46
N TRP A 240 7.05 11.63 6.62
CA TRP A 240 6.84 10.86 7.85
C TRP A 240 5.82 9.73 7.68
N GLN A 241 4.67 10.05 7.09
CA GLN A 241 3.60 9.08 6.85
C GLN A 241 4.02 7.99 5.87
N ARG A 242 4.75 8.34 4.81
CA ARG A 242 5.30 7.39 3.84
C ARG A 242 6.27 6.43 4.53
N LEU A 243 7.28 6.93 5.24
CA LEU A 243 8.25 6.10 5.97
C LEU A 243 7.55 5.14 6.94
N ARG A 244 6.64 5.66 7.77
CA ARG A 244 5.86 4.87 8.72
C ARG A 244 5.04 3.77 8.03
N ASN A 245 4.35 4.09 6.94
CA ASN A 245 3.55 3.11 6.21
C ASN A 245 4.44 2.07 5.51
N SER A 246 5.58 2.48 4.96
CA SER A 246 6.59 1.59 4.37
C SER A 246 7.13 0.62 5.41
N VAL A 247 7.53 1.07 6.60
CA VAL A 247 8.01 0.17 7.68
C VAL A 247 6.97 -0.89 8.02
N LYS A 248 5.70 -0.49 8.19
CA LYS A 248 4.61 -1.44 8.45
C LYS A 248 4.50 -2.47 7.32
N GLU A 249 4.45 -2.01 6.08
CA GLU A 249 4.31 -2.84 4.88
C GLU A 249 5.51 -3.79 4.71
N TYR A 250 6.72 -3.30 4.93
CA TYR A 250 7.96 -4.05 4.77
C TYR A 250 8.07 -5.13 5.83
N CYS A 251 7.78 -4.83 7.10
CA CYS A 251 7.78 -5.85 8.17
C CYS A 251 6.65 -6.88 8.00
N SER A 252 5.51 -6.49 7.41
CA SER A 252 4.46 -7.43 7.05
C SER A 252 4.91 -8.43 5.97
N GLY A 253 5.66 -7.99 4.96
CA GLY A 253 6.17 -8.87 3.90
C GLY A 253 7.47 -9.58 4.25
N LEU A 254 8.31 -8.94 5.06
CA LEU A 254 9.67 -9.37 5.44
C LEU A 254 9.87 -9.17 6.96
N PRO A 255 9.33 -10.08 7.80
CA PRO A 255 9.46 -9.97 9.27
C PRO A 255 10.91 -9.91 9.76
N ASN A 256 11.87 -10.44 8.98
CA ASN A 256 13.29 -10.39 9.27
C ASN A 256 13.90 -8.97 9.19
N LEU A 257 13.16 -7.96 8.70
CA LEU A 257 13.56 -6.55 8.78
C LEU A 257 13.27 -5.92 10.14
N VAL A 258 12.52 -6.55 11.04
CA VAL A 258 12.22 -6.00 12.37
C VAL A 258 13.50 -5.68 13.15
N PRO A 259 14.50 -6.58 13.28
CA PRO A 259 15.75 -6.25 13.98
C PRO A 259 16.56 -5.14 13.30
N TYR A 260 16.46 -5.02 11.97
CA TYR A 260 17.11 -3.95 11.21
C TYR A 260 16.53 -2.57 11.60
N PHE A 261 15.20 -2.47 11.65
CA PHE A 261 14.53 -1.23 12.07
C PHE A 261 14.74 -0.94 13.56
N GLN A 262 14.81 -1.95 14.41
CA GLN A 262 15.16 -1.76 15.83
C GLN A 262 16.56 -1.16 16.00
N LYS A 263 17.56 -1.65 15.25
CA LYS A 263 18.90 -1.03 15.23
C LYS A 263 18.89 0.38 14.68
N SER A 264 18.09 0.64 13.64
CA SER A 264 17.93 1.98 13.06
C SER A 264 17.35 2.97 14.08
N ILE A 265 16.39 2.53 14.90
CA ILE A 265 15.80 3.35 15.99
C ILE A 265 16.88 3.79 16.98
N LEU A 266 17.78 2.91 17.38
CA LEU A 266 18.89 3.26 18.29
C LEU A 266 19.77 4.35 17.69
N LYS A 267 20.12 4.22 16.41
CA LYS A 267 20.96 5.19 15.71
C LYS A 267 20.27 6.53 15.47
N LEU A 268 18.97 6.51 15.18
CA LEU A 268 18.18 7.74 15.08
C LEU A 268 18.04 8.44 16.44
N TYR A 269 17.93 7.67 17.54
CA TYR A 269 17.88 8.21 18.89
C TYR A 269 19.21 8.86 19.29
N GLU A 270 20.34 8.19 19.05
CA GLU A 270 21.69 8.74 19.24
C GLU A 270 21.91 10.02 18.43
N ALA A 271 21.37 10.06 17.20
CA ALA A 271 21.45 11.23 16.32
C ALA A 271 20.40 12.33 16.63
N GLN A 272 19.58 12.15 17.68
CA GLN A 272 18.48 13.05 18.06
C GLN A 272 17.51 13.34 16.89
N ASN A 273 17.32 12.38 15.99
CA ASN A 273 16.36 12.46 14.91
C ASN A 273 15.02 11.84 15.33
N TYR A 274 14.20 12.62 16.01
CA TYR A 274 12.89 12.18 16.49
C TYR A 274 11.85 12.06 15.36
N HIS A 275 12.04 12.73 14.23
CA HIS A 275 11.12 12.67 13.10
C HIS A 275 11.02 11.25 12.53
N SER A 276 12.13 10.74 11.99
CA SER A 276 12.21 9.38 11.45
C SER A 276 12.09 8.31 12.53
N LEU A 277 12.64 8.54 13.74
CA LEU A 277 12.52 7.60 14.86
C LEU A 277 11.06 7.28 15.19
N MET A 278 10.22 8.32 15.29
CA MET A 278 8.80 8.17 15.62
C MET A 278 8.01 7.52 14.48
N ALA A 279 8.40 7.77 13.21
CA ALA A 279 7.80 7.10 12.06
C ALA A 279 8.07 5.58 12.07
N ILE A 280 9.32 5.17 12.30
CA ILE A 280 9.70 3.75 12.36
C ILE A 280 9.03 3.07 13.56
N LEU A 281 9.06 3.68 14.75
CA LEU A 281 8.41 3.14 15.94
C LEU A 281 6.90 2.94 15.74
N ASP A 282 6.19 3.92 15.18
CA ASP A 282 4.74 3.80 14.95
C ASP A 282 4.44 2.78 13.83
N GLY A 283 5.30 2.67 12.82
CA GLY A 283 5.23 1.63 11.79
C GLY A 283 5.34 0.22 12.38
N LEU A 284 6.34 -0.02 13.23
CA LEU A 284 6.52 -1.30 13.93
C LEU A 284 5.37 -1.62 14.87
N ARG A 285 4.89 -0.63 15.65
CA ARG A 285 3.73 -0.81 16.54
C ARG A 285 2.46 -1.19 15.77
N LYS A 286 2.26 -0.61 14.59
CA LYS A 286 1.12 -0.96 13.72
C LYS A 286 1.26 -2.33 13.08
N TYR A 287 2.48 -2.73 12.76
CA TYR A 287 2.75 -4.10 12.31
C TYR A 287 2.38 -5.10 13.40
N THR A 288 2.79 -4.88 14.66
CA THR A 288 2.47 -5.80 15.78
C THR A 288 0.99 -5.82 16.11
N ALA A 289 0.29 -4.69 16.09
CA ALA A 289 -1.15 -4.62 16.37
C ALA A 289 -2.01 -5.41 15.37
N VAL A 290 -1.60 -5.49 14.09
CA VAL A 290 -2.31 -6.24 13.04
C VAL A 290 -2.09 -7.76 13.18
N GLY A 291 -0.98 -8.19 13.77
CA GLY A 291 -0.64 -9.61 14.00
C GLY A 291 -1.46 -10.30 15.11
N SER A 292 -2.41 -9.62 15.75
CA SER A 292 -3.11 -10.10 16.96
C SER A 292 -3.97 -11.37 16.80
N ASN A 293 -4.15 -11.90 15.58
CA ASN A 293 -4.84 -13.19 15.36
C ASN A 293 -3.90 -14.34 15.00
N THR A 294 -2.71 -14.06 14.45
CA THR A 294 -1.68 -15.08 14.15
C THR A 294 -0.64 -15.23 15.26
N PHE A 295 -0.60 -14.30 16.21
CA PHE A 295 0.34 -14.30 17.35
C PHE A 295 -0.33 -14.60 18.70
N ARG A 296 -1.58 -15.10 18.73
CA ARG A 296 -2.24 -15.47 20.00
C ARG A 296 -1.57 -16.66 20.69
N ASP A 297 -0.87 -17.52 19.95
CA ASP A 297 -0.01 -18.57 20.53
C ASP A 297 1.32 -18.03 21.10
N LEU A 298 1.69 -16.78 20.81
CA LEU A 298 2.79 -16.06 21.48
C LEU A 298 2.31 -15.25 22.70
N ALA A 299 1.00 -15.08 22.90
CA ALA A 299 0.46 -14.36 24.05
C ALA A 299 0.29 -15.25 25.29
N ALA A 300 0.32 -16.58 25.11
CA ALA A 300 0.37 -17.54 26.22
C ALA A 300 1.77 -17.62 26.87
N SER A 301 2.83 -17.22 26.15
CA SER A 301 4.13 -16.92 26.74
C SER A 301 4.23 -15.41 27.00
N ARG A 302 3.86 -14.99 28.22
CA ARG A 302 4.42 -13.77 28.79
C ARG A 302 5.95 -13.94 28.90
N THR A 303 6.68 -13.79 27.79
CA THR A 303 8.15 -13.59 27.75
C THR A 303 8.80 -13.36 26.38
N ASP A 304 8.17 -13.52 25.19
CA ASP A 304 8.97 -13.46 23.94
C ASP A 304 8.34 -12.68 22.77
N PHE A 305 7.93 -11.44 23.02
CA PHE A 305 8.22 -10.41 22.01
C PHE A 305 9.70 -10.06 22.16
N PRO A 306 10.47 -9.78 21.08
CA PRO A 306 11.69 -9.01 21.24
C PRO A 306 11.31 -7.54 21.49
N THR A 307 10.60 -7.27 22.60
CA THR A 307 10.71 -6.02 23.36
C THR A 307 12.17 -5.78 23.79
N SER A 308 13.02 -6.81 23.69
CA SER A 308 14.45 -6.83 24.00
C SER A 308 15.36 -5.82 23.26
N PHE A 309 14.92 -5.20 22.14
CA PHE A 309 15.81 -4.29 21.37
C PHE A 309 15.40 -2.81 21.33
N ILE A 310 14.21 -2.44 21.82
CA ILE A 310 13.87 -1.01 21.96
C ILE A 310 14.20 -0.63 23.40
N PRO A 311 15.17 0.26 23.64
CA PRO A 311 15.57 0.65 24.98
C PRO A 311 14.39 1.17 25.80
N PRO A 312 14.34 0.87 27.11
CA PRO A 312 13.31 1.37 28.02
C PRO A 312 13.12 2.89 27.97
N GLU A 313 14.18 3.62 27.62
CA GLU A 313 14.21 5.08 27.53
C GLU A 313 13.42 5.61 26.32
N ILE A 314 13.27 4.81 25.26
CA ILE A 314 12.58 5.19 24.03
C ILE A 314 11.07 4.89 24.11
N LEU A 315 10.69 3.84 24.85
CA LEU A 315 9.29 3.39 24.95
C LEU A 315 8.31 4.48 25.42
N PRO A 316 8.64 5.36 26.38
CA PRO A 316 7.74 6.44 26.79
C PRO A 316 7.49 7.47 25.67
N LEU A 317 8.41 7.63 24.72
CA LEU A 317 8.33 8.68 23.69
C LEU A 317 7.16 8.45 22.72
N ILE A 318 6.80 7.18 22.46
CA ILE A 318 5.70 6.83 21.53
C ILE A 318 4.31 6.92 22.17
N ASP A 319 4.20 7.16 23.48
CA ASP A 319 2.91 7.30 24.14
C ASP A 319 2.16 8.55 23.63
N PRO A 320 1.00 8.41 22.94
CA PRO A 320 0.25 9.54 22.44
C PRO A 320 -0.50 10.31 23.55
N SER A 321 -0.51 9.81 24.79
CA SER A 321 -1.20 10.41 25.92
C SER A 321 -0.78 11.87 26.15
N HIS A 322 -1.77 12.71 26.47
CA HIS A 322 -1.57 14.15 26.71
C HIS A 322 -0.76 14.85 25.60
N ASN A 323 -0.98 14.46 24.33
CA ASN A 323 -0.27 14.99 23.17
C ASN A 323 1.26 14.74 23.22
N PHE A 324 1.65 13.49 23.47
CA PHE A 324 3.05 13.05 23.53
C PHE A 324 3.87 13.78 24.59
N VAL A 325 3.32 13.92 25.81
CA VAL A 325 3.98 14.68 26.90
C VAL A 325 5.38 14.17 27.22
N SER A 326 5.58 12.85 27.26
CA SER A 326 6.87 12.21 27.53
C SER A 326 7.93 12.58 26.48
N TYR A 327 7.55 12.57 25.20
CA TYR A 327 8.42 13.01 24.11
C TYR A 327 8.79 14.49 24.24
N ARG A 328 7.81 15.35 24.54
CA ARG A 328 8.04 16.80 24.65
C ARG A 328 9.01 17.12 25.78
N LEU A 329 8.81 16.53 26.96
CA LEU A 329 9.71 16.68 28.11
C LEU A 329 11.13 16.19 27.78
N HIS A 330 11.24 15.08 27.06
CA HIS A 330 12.54 14.58 26.60
C HIS A 330 13.20 15.55 25.62
N TYR A 331 12.46 16.05 24.63
CA TYR A 331 12.96 16.95 23.60
C TYR A 331 13.47 18.28 24.20
N ASP A 332 12.80 18.80 25.23
CA ASP A 332 13.24 20.01 25.93
C ASP A 332 14.63 19.84 26.58
N GLN A 333 15.01 18.62 26.95
CA GLN A 333 16.32 18.29 27.53
C GLN A 333 17.36 17.91 26.46
N HIS A 334 16.92 17.29 25.37
CA HIS A 334 17.76 16.78 24.29
C HIS A 334 17.20 17.23 22.93
N PRO A 335 17.39 18.50 22.55
CA PRO A 335 16.83 19.03 21.31
C PRO A 335 17.51 18.42 20.09
N GLY A 336 16.74 18.24 19.01
CA GLY A 336 17.21 17.68 17.74
C GLY A 336 16.18 17.88 16.62
N ILE A 337 16.14 16.96 15.64
CA ILE A 337 15.13 17.01 14.58
C ILE A 337 13.76 16.60 15.17
N PRO A 338 12.75 17.48 15.15
CA PRO A 338 11.55 17.27 15.94
C PRO A 338 10.52 16.38 15.25
N PHE A 339 9.75 15.66 16.07
CA PHE A 339 8.55 14.98 15.64
C PHE A 339 7.40 15.99 15.56
N LEU A 340 7.03 16.41 14.35
CA LEU A 340 6.10 17.52 14.11
C LEU A 340 4.64 17.29 14.56
N GLN A 341 4.19 16.05 14.64
CA GLN A 341 2.77 15.73 14.88
C GLN A 341 2.18 16.35 16.16
N PRO A 342 2.82 16.26 17.35
CA PRO A 342 2.34 16.92 18.56
C PRO A 342 2.24 18.44 18.43
N HIS A 343 3.22 19.05 17.76
CA HIS A 343 3.27 20.51 17.57
C HIS A 343 2.17 21.01 16.64
N ILE A 344 1.93 20.31 15.54
CA ILE A 344 0.85 20.62 14.60
C ILE A 344 -0.52 20.39 15.23
N ARG A 345 -0.68 19.32 16.02
CA ARG A 345 -1.93 19.09 16.77
C ARG A 345 -2.21 20.23 17.74
N GLU A 346 -1.19 20.69 18.48
CA GLU A 346 -1.34 21.79 19.42
C GLU A 346 -1.68 23.11 18.70
N PHE A 347 -1.03 23.39 17.56
CA PHE A 347 -1.36 24.54 16.72
C PHE A 347 -2.80 24.52 16.23
N LYS A 348 -3.30 23.37 15.77
CA LYS A 348 -4.71 23.21 15.38
C LYS A 348 -5.70 23.45 16.53
N GLN A 349 -5.30 23.19 17.77
CA GLN A 349 -6.15 23.36 18.95
C GLN A 349 -6.12 24.77 19.53
N ARG A 350 -4.93 25.41 19.55
CA ARG A 350 -4.67 26.67 20.27
C ARG A 350 -4.41 27.87 19.34
N GLY A 351 -4.34 27.64 18.03
CA GLY A 351 -4.14 28.68 17.02
C GLY A 351 -2.76 29.35 17.11
N GLN A 352 -2.71 30.65 16.77
CA GLN A 352 -1.46 31.42 16.68
C GLN A 352 -0.71 31.57 18.02
N SER A 353 -1.36 31.33 19.16
CA SER A 353 -0.74 31.45 20.49
C SER A 353 0.45 30.49 20.70
N VAL A 354 0.51 29.39 19.97
CA VAL A 354 1.58 28.38 20.05
C VAL A 354 2.54 28.43 18.87
N LEU A 355 2.41 29.43 17.99
CA LEU A 355 3.32 29.64 16.86
C LEU A 355 4.76 29.96 17.32
N PRO A 356 5.01 30.82 18.33
CA PRO A 356 6.38 31.15 18.73
C PRO A 356 7.20 29.94 19.26
N PRO A 357 6.63 29.04 20.09
CA PRO A 357 7.30 27.78 20.47
C PRO A 357 7.66 26.89 19.28
N ILE A 358 6.78 26.78 18.27
CA ILE A 358 7.03 25.92 17.11
C ILE A 358 8.11 26.52 16.21
N LEU A 359 8.08 27.84 16.01
CA LEU A 359 9.14 28.53 15.26
C LEU A 359 10.50 28.42 15.96
N ARG A 360 10.54 28.48 17.30
CA ARG A 360 11.78 28.23 18.06
C ARG A 360 12.31 26.81 17.86
N LEU A 361 11.42 25.82 17.83
CA LEU A 361 11.76 24.42 17.60
C LEU A 361 12.30 24.15 16.18
N LEU A 362 11.81 24.89 15.18
CA LEU A 362 12.38 24.86 13.82
C LEU A 362 13.73 25.60 13.76
N GLN A 363 13.92 26.66 14.57
CA GLN A 363 15.18 27.41 14.63
C GLN A 363 16.32 26.68 15.35
N THR A 364 16.03 25.84 16.36
CA THR A 364 17.06 25.07 17.07
C THR A 364 17.84 24.10 16.18
N ILE A 365 17.24 23.67 15.07
CA ILE A 365 17.86 22.81 14.06
C ILE A 365 18.99 23.55 13.33
N THR A 366 18.77 24.83 12.98
CA THR A 366 19.73 25.66 12.23
C THR A 366 20.86 26.23 13.09
N THR A 367 20.64 26.45 14.39
CA THR A 367 21.67 27.02 15.29
C THR A 367 22.66 26.02 15.86
N SER A 368 22.32 24.72 15.89
CA SER A 368 23.24 23.66 16.35
C SER A 368 24.50 23.49 15.47
N HIS A 369 24.58 24.20 14.35
CA HIS A 369 25.68 24.17 13.36
C HIS A 369 26.60 25.40 13.38
N GLY A 370 26.42 26.34 14.32
CA GLY A 370 27.25 27.56 14.39
C GLY A 370 28.56 27.43 15.17
N VAL A 371 28.85 26.29 15.79
CA VAL A 371 30.00 26.12 16.71
C VAL A 371 30.81 24.91 16.30
N ASN A 372 31.55 25.01 15.20
CA ASN A 372 32.75 24.20 14.89
C ASN A 372 33.32 24.61 13.53
N ASN A 373 33.78 25.86 13.42
CA ASN A 373 34.75 26.28 12.41
C ASN A 373 35.25 27.68 12.79
N ASP A 374 36.14 27.75 13.78
CA ASP A 374 37.15 28.80 13.84
C ASP A 374 38.49 28.10 14.13
N PRO A 375 39.40 27.99 13.14
CA PRO A 375 40.78 27.67 13.43
C PRO A 375 41.44 28.90 14.04
N GLU A 376 42.04 28.72 15.22
CA GLU A 376 42.95 29.67 15.85
C GLU A 376 43.92 30.22 14.80
N SER A 377 43.86 31.53 14.59
CA SER A 377 44.84 32.27 13.81
C SER A 377 45.78 32.99 14.77
N THR A 378 46.98 32.40 14.89
CA THR A 378 48.31 33.00 15.16
C THR A 378 48.47 34.13 16.17
#